data_AF-A0A662PS40-F1
#
_entry.id   AF-A0A662PS40-F1
#
_cell.length_a   1.000
_cell.length_b   1.000
_cell.length_c   1.000
_cell.angle_alpha   90.00
_cell.angle_beta   90.00
_cell.angle_gamma   90.00
#
_symmetry.space_group_name_H-M   'P 1'
#
loop_
_entity.id
_entity.type
_entity.pdbx_description
1 polymer ?
#
loop_
_entity_poly.entity_id
_entity_poly.type
_entity_poly.pdbx_seq_one_letter_code
_entity_poly.pdbx_strand_id
1 'polypeptide(L)'
;MSSGERVEKKLRIREYRYEKEQRYLRKRSELDEVLEEVFDRQTLMTIYSLMNKGLIKEFYGVVSAGKESRIYLAKGKDDVDLAVKIYLIISAEFKKRRMMYTMYDPRFKRVPRDFRDFIYLWARREYSNLEAAYEAGVPVPKPYFVRNNVLGMEFIGEDGKRYPTLVEIKLEREDYEEIYPRVVEAVKRLYRDAKLIHGDLSEYNIFILPDNDIVLIDLSQAVRIEQPIADSLLLRDLKNIVRFFRKNGVEAPEPDQLFAEITGREPLALE
;
A
#
# COMPACT_ATOMS: atom_id res chain seq x y z
N MET A 1 -26.99 -47.62 -3.36
CA MET A 1 -25.56 -47.44 -3.68
C MET A 1 -24.87 -48.78 -3.55
N SER A 2 -24.33 -49.27 -4.66
CA SER A 2 -23.53 -50.50 -4.71
C SER A 2 -22.24 -50.36 -3.88
N SER A 3 -21.72 -51.47 -3.38
CA SER A 3 -20.44 -51.52 -2.65
C SER A 3 -19.30 -50.90 -3.47
N GLY A 4 -19.33 -51.07 -4.80
CA GLY A 4 -18.36 -50.47 -5.73
C GLY A 4 -18.41 -48.94 -5.77
N GLU A 5 -19.60 -48.35 -5.83
CA GLU A 5 -19.79 -46.89 -5.88
C GLU A 5 -19.29 -46.19 -4.60
N ARG A 6 -19.40 -46.86 -3.44
CA ARG A 6 -18.88 -46.36 -2.17
C ARG A 6 -17.35 -46.39 -2.11
N VAL A 7 -16.72 -47.41 -2.69
CA VAL A 7 -15.26 -47.54 -2.76
C VAL A 7 -14.68 -46.49 -3.70
N GLU A 8 -15.29 -46.31 -4.86
CA GLU A 8 -14.86 -45.34 -5.87
C GLU A 8 -14.99 -43.89 -5.39
N LYS A 9 -16.08 -43.55 -4.68
CA LYS A 9 -16.24 -42.23 -4.04
C LYS A 9 -15.17 -41.97 -2.98
N LYS A 10 -14.77 -42.99 -2.20
CA LYS A 10 -13.69 -42.87 -1.20
C LYS A 10 -12.33 -42.67 -1.86
N LEU A 11 -12.07 -43.37 -2.97
CA LEU A 11 -10.84 -43.22 -3.77
C LEU A 11 -10.71 -41.81 -4.34
N ARG A 12 -11.76 -41.27 -4.99
CA ARG A 12 -11.75 -39.88 -5.50
C ARG A 12 -11.51 -38.83 -4.41
N ILE A 13 -12.11 -39.00 -3.23
CA ILE A 13 -11.87 -38.08 -2.10
C ILE A 13 -10.42 -38.16 -1.62
N ARG A 14 -9.82 -39.36 -1.62
CA ARG A 14 -8.43 -39.57 -1.21
C ARG A 14 -7.46 -38.99 -2.24
N GLU A 15 -7.70 -39.19 -3.53
CA GLU A 15 -6.92 -38.61 -4.63
C GLU A 15 -7.00 -37.08 -4.61
N TYR A 16 -8.21 -36.51 -4.49
CA TYR A 16 -8.39 -35.06 -4.37
C TYR A 16 -7.63 -34.47 -3.17
N ARG A 17 -7.66 -35.16 -2.02
CA ARG A 17 -6.89 -34.74 -0.83
C ARG A 17 -5.39 -34.81 -1.08
N TYR A 18 -4.93 -35.90 -1.69
CA TYR A 18 -3.52 -36.09 -2.01
C TYR A 18 -3.02 -35.04 -3.01
N GLU A 19 -3.76 -34.79 -4.09
CA GLU A 19 -3.44 -33.73 -5.05
C GLU A 19 -3.40 -32.34 -4.41
N LYS A 20 -4.37 -32.03 -3.54
CA LYS A 20 -4.41 -30.77 -2.79
C LYS A 20 -3.20 -30.64 -1.85
N GLU A 21 -2.82 -31.71 -1.17
CA GLU A 21 -1.67 -31.77 -0.28
C GLU A 21 -0.34 -31.66 -1.04
N GLN A 22 -0.19 -32.36 -2.17
CA GLN A 22 0.98 -32.26 -3.05
C GLN A 22 1.11 -30.88 -3.70
N ARG A 23 -0.01 -30.22 -4.03
CA ARG A 23 -0.02 -28.83 -4.52
C ARG A 23 0.37 -27.85 -3.42
N TYR A 24 -0.07 -28.10 -2.18
CA TYR A 24 0.33 -27.33 -1.01
C TYR A 24 1.83 -27.46 -0.71
N LEU A 25 2.37 -28.69 -0.75
CA LEU A 25 3.80 -28.96 -0.54
C LEU A 25 4.68 -28.33 -1.62
N ARG A 26 4.27 -28.40 -2.91
CA ARG A 26 5.00 -27.75 -4.01
C ARG A 26 5.00 -26.23 -3.93
N LYS A 27 3.83 -25.61 -3.72
CA LYS A 27 3.73 -24.15 -3.51
C LYS A 27 4.56 -23.69 -2.33
N ARG A 28 4.56 -24.48 -1.25
CA ARG A 28 5.40 -24.23 -0.09
C ARG A 28 6.88 -24.30 -0.47
N SER A 29 7.36 -25.33 -1.16
CA SER A 29 8.77 -25.42 -1.61
C SER A 29 9.22 -24.23 -2.46
N GLU A 30 8.42 -23.79 -3.44
CA GLU A 30 8.76 -22.66 -4.32
C GLU A 30 8.70 -21.32 -3.57
N LEU A 31 7.75 -21.17 -2.65
CA LEU A 31 7.66 -20.00 -1.77
C LEU A 31 8.79 -19.95 -0.76
N ASP A 32 9.18 -21.10 -0.21
CA ASP A 32 10.24 -21.21 0.79
C ASP A 32 11.57 -20.78 0.16
N GLU A 33 11.89 -21.19 -1.07
CA GLU A 33 13.10 -20.74 -1.77
C GLU A 33 13.12 -19.23 -2.04
N VAL A 34 12.03 -18.64 -2.53
CA VAL A 34 11.96 -17.19 -2.83
C VAL A 34 11.93 -16.33 -1.56
N LEU A 35 11.29 -16.82 -0.49
CA LEU A 35 11.08 -16.04 0.72
C LEU A 35 12.19 -16.24 1.77
N GLU A 36 12.82 -17.43 1.87
CA GLU A 36 13.87 -17.72 2.87
C GLU A 36 15.19 -16.98 2.60
N GLU A 37 15.54 -16.69 1.34
CA GLU A 37 16.72 -15.88 1.03
C GLU A 37 16.56 -14.43 1.53
N VAL A 38 15.33 -13.98 1.71
CA VAL A 38 14.99 -12.56 1.79
C VAL A 38 14.42 -12.17 3.16
N PHE A 39 13.74 -13.08 3.84
CA PHE A 39 12.97 -12.78 5.04
C PHE A 39 13.36 -13.63 6.24
N ASP A 40 13.17 -13.07 7.43
CA ASP A 40 13.40 -13.79 8.66
C ASP A 40 12.30 -14.83 8.95
N ARG A 41 12.62 -15.82 9.78
CA ARG A 41 11.70 -16.91 10.17
C ARG A 41 10.34 -16.40 10.66
N GLN A 42 10.31 -15.29 11.38
CA GLN A 42 9.06 -14.74 11.94
C GLN A 42 8.15 -14.14 10.86
N THR A 43 8.70 -13.50 9.84
CA THR A 43 7.95 -13.04 8.66
C THR A 43 7.38 -14.23 7.92
N LEU A 44 8.16 -15.31 7.70
CA LEU A 44 7.68 -16.53 7.06
C LEU A 44 6.52 -17.17 7.85
N MET A 45 6.65 -17.30 9.17
CA MET A 45 5.57 -17.79 10.03
C MET A 45 4.31 -16.92 9.96
N THR A 46 4.47 -15.60 9.77
CA THR A 46 3.35 -14.69 9.57
C THR A 46 2.64 -14.99 8.25
N ILE A 47 3.40 -15.15 7.17
CA ILE A 47 2.88 -15.48 5.84
C ILE A 47 2.14 -16.82 5.87
N TYR A 48 2.73 -17.89 6.42
CA TYR A 48 2.03 -19.17 6.53
C TYR A 48 0.75 -19.07 7.37
N SER A 49 0.75 -18.25 8.43
CA SER A 49 -0.46 -18.03 9.22
C SER A 49 -1.57 -17.36 8.40
N LEU A 50 -1.23 -16.40 7.54
CA LEU A 50 -2.18 -15.76 6.63
C LEU A 50 -2.70 -16.75 5.57
N MET A 51 -1.83 -17.62 5.06
CA MET A 51 -2.21 -18.67 4.10
C MET A 51 -3.12 -19.72 4.73
N ASN A 52 -2.80 -20.19 5.93
CA ASN A 52 -3.62 -21.15 6.68
C ASN A 52 -5.01 -20.60 7.02
N LYS A 53 -5.14 -19.28 7.20
CA LYS A 53 -6.43 -18.59 7.39
C LYS A 53 -7.19 -18.35 6.08
N GLY A 54 -6.60 -18.67 4.94
CA GLY A 54 -7.20 -18.45 3.62
C GLY A 54 -7.26 -16.98 3.20
N LEU A 55 -6.52 -16.09 3.87
CA LEU A 55 -6.41 -14.69 3.46
C LEU A 55 -5.51 -14.52 2.22
N ILE A 56 -4.53 -15.41 2.08
CA ILE A 56 -3.67 -15.54 0.90
C ILE A 56 -3.73 -16.99 0.41
N LYS A 57 -4.21 -17.22 -0.80
CA LYS A 57 -4.26 -18.55 -1.42
C LYS A 57 -2.95 -18.90 -2.12
N GLU A 58 -2.42 -17.95 -2.87
CA GLU A 58 -1.25 -18.12 -3.72
C GLU A 58 -0.40 -16.84 -3.67
N PHE A 59 0.92 -16.99 -3.66
CA PHE A 59 1.86 -15.89 -3.88
C PHE A 59 2.48 -16.07 -5.26
N TYR A 60 2.69 -14.96 -5.93
CA TYR A 60 3.41 -14.86 -7.19
C TYR A 60 4.68 -14.04 -6.96
N GLY A 61 5.43 -13.79 -8.04
CA GLY A 61 6.71 -13.08 -7.99
C GLY A 61 6.64 -11.66 -7.41
N VAL A 62 7.84 -11.11 -7.20
CA VAL A 62 8.03 -9.74 -6.70
C VAL A 62 7.53 -8.75 -7.77
N VAL A 63 6.65 -7.84 -7.35
CA VAL A 63 6.15 -6.73 -8.18
C VAL A 63 7.07 -5.52 -8.05
N SER A 64 7.55 -5.26 -6.83
CA SER A 64 8.45 -4.14 -6.54
C SER A 64 9.34 -4.46 -5.35
N ALA A 65 10.60 -4.03 -5.41
CA ALA A 65 11.58 -4.17 -4.36
C ALA A 65 12.11 -2.78 -3.97
N GLY A 66 11.72 -2.31 -2.79
CA GLY A 66 12.22 -1.08 -2.20
C GLY A 66 13.25 -1.35 -1.09
N LYS A 67 13.88 -0.28 -0.61
CA LYS A 67 14.80 -0.35 0.54
C LYS A 67 14.10 -0.73 1.85
N GLU A 68 12.81 -0.42 1.97
CA GLU A 68 12.07 -0.52 3.23
C GLU A 68 11.01 -1.63 3.21
N SER A 69 10.57 -2.03 2.02
CA SER A 69 9.55 -3.07 1.84
C SER A 69 9.72 -3.77 0.49
N ARG A 70 9.14 -4.96 0.38
CA ARG A 70 8.95 -5.67 -0.88
C ARG A 70 7.46 -5.88 -1.11
N ILE A 71 7.02 -5.75 -2.35
CA ILE A 71 5.62 -5.96 -2.75
C ILE A 71 5.57 -7.20 -3.62
N TYR A 72 4.71 -8.13 -3.25
CA TYR A 72 4.43 -9.36 -3.99
C TYR A 72 3.02 -9.32 -4.56
N LEU A 73 2.84 -9.87 -5.75
CA LEU A 73 1.51 -10.21 -6.24
C LEU A 73 1.05 -11.48 -5.52
N ALA A 74 -0.21 -11.53 -5.10
CA ALA A 74 -0.81 -12.70 -4.48
C ALA A 74 -2.28 -12.82 -4.87
N LYS A 75 -2.86 -14.01 -4.75
CA LYS A 75 -4.31 -14.22 -4.86
C LYS A 75 -4.91 -14.38 -3.48
N GLY A 76 -5.92 -13.56 -3.19
CA GLY A 76 -6.68 -13.57 -1.95
C GLY A 76 -7.87 -14.53 -1.97
N LYS A 77 -8.78 -14.33 -1.02
CA LYS A 77 -10.11 -14.95 -1.05
C LYS A 77 -10.85 -14.53 -2.32
N ASP A 78 -11.67 -15.42 -2.86
CA ASP A 78 -12.49 -15.14 -4.06
C ASP A 78 -11.69 -14.72 -5.32
N ASP A 79 -10.41 -15.10 -5.36
CA ASP A 79 -9.48 -14.90 -6.49
C ASP A 79 -9.18 -13.43 -6.84
N VAL A 80 -9.44 -12.54 -5.88
CA VAL A 80 -9.01 -11.14 -5.89
C VAL A 80 -7.47 -11.06 -5.94
N ASP A 81 -6.95 -10.20 -6.81
CA ASP A 81 -5.52 -9.88 -6.85
C ASP A 81 -5.15 -8.94 -5.69
N LEU A 82 -4.10 -9.35 -4.97
CA LEU A 82 -3.56 -8.64 -3.82
C LEU A 82 -2.12 -8.19 -4.09
N ALA A 83 -1.83 -6.95 -3.73
CA ALA A 83 -0.48 -6.50 -3.44
C ALA A 83 -0.18 -6.81 -1.96
N VAL A 84 0.81 -7.67 -1.71
CA VAL A 84 1.28 -8.00 -0.37
C VAL A 84 2.57 -7.26 -0.10
N LYS A 85 2.48 -6.15 0.64
CA LYS A 85 3.61 -5.33 1.09
C LYS A 85 4.19 -5.92 2.38
N ILE A 86 5.43 -6.38 2.31
CA ILE A 86 6.18 -6.95 3.42
C ILE A 86 7.27 -5.96 3.81
N TYR A 87 7.17 -5.37 5.00
CA TYR A 87 8.18 -4.44 5.50
C TYR A 87 9.41 -5.21 5.94
N LEU A 88 10.58 -4.74 5.49
CA LEU A 88 11.85 -5.40 5.73
C LEU A 88 12.35 -5.05 7.12
N ILE A 89 12.84 -6.06 7.83
CA ILE A 89 13.45 -5.90 9.15
C ILE A 89 14.96 -5.67 8.94
N ILE A 90 15.35 -4.50 8.42
CA ILE A 90 16.76 -4.20 8.07
C ILE A 90 17.37 -3.16 9.03
N SER A 91 18.43 -3.62 9.73
CA SER A 91 19.59 -2.95 10.38
C SER A 91 19.50 -1.54 11.04
N ALA A 92 20.63 -1.11 11.61
CA ALA A 92 20.78 0.06 12.49
C ALA A 92 20.56 1.44 11.84
N GLU A 93 20.59 1.53 10.51
CA GLU A 93 20.40 2.80 9.78
C GLU A 93 18.93 3.25 9.79
N PHE A 94 17.99 2.31 9.75
CA PHE A 94 16.55 2.57 10.01
C PHE A 94 16.30 3.03 11.45
N LYS A 95 17.09 2.57 12.42
CA LYS A 95 16.99 3.02 13.83
C LYS A 95 17.30 4.52 14.00
N LYS A 96 18.02 5.17 13.07
CA LYS A 96 18.24 6.63 13.09
C LYS A 96 17.01 7.41 12.60
N ARG A 97 16.33 6.95 11.55
CA ARG A 97 15.07 7.56 11.06
C ARG A 97 13.91 7.41 12.07
N ARG A 98 13.97 6.38 12.92
CA ARG A 98 13.06 6.07 14.04
C ARG A 98 12.65 7.28 14.88
N MET A 99 13.54 8.22 15.16
CA MET A 99 13.25 9.32 16.11
C MET A 99 12.42 10.46 15.50
N MET A 100 12.51 10.69 14.19
CA MET A 100 11.82 11.82 13.54
C MET A 100 10.31 11.58 13.35
N TYR A 101 9.91 10.34 13.03
CA TYR A 101 8.54 10.05 12.58
C TYR A 101 7.57 9.61 13.69
N THR A 102 8.05 9.09 14.83
CA THR A 102 7.19 8.63 15.93
C THR A 102 6.90 9.66 17.02
N MET A 103 7.57 10.82 17.02
CA MET A 103 7.40 11.78 18.12
C MET A 103 6.07 12.53 18.11
N TYR A 104 5.28 12.47 17.02
CA TYR A 104 4.14 13.36 16.86
C TYR A 104 2.76 12.67 16.79
N ASP A 105 2.63 11.35 16.52
CA ASP A 105 1.31 10.70 16.44
C ASP A 105 0.75 10.24 17.82
N PRO A 106 -0.34 10.86 18.35
CA PRO A 106 -0.93 10.52 19.65
C PRO A 106 -1.49 9.10 19.73
N ARG A 107 -1.73 8.43 18.58
CA ARG A 107 -2.14 7.02 18.54
C ARG A 107 -1.10 6.09 19.17
N PHE A 108 0.14 6.54 19.28
CA PHE A 108 1.26 5.74 19.75
C PHE A 108 1.91 6.35 20.99
N LYS A 109 1.17 6.34 22.11
CA LYS A 109 1.62 6.84 23.43
C LYS A 109 2.92 6.20 23.95
N ARG A 110 3.39 5.09 23.37
CA ARG A 110 4.64 4.40 23.72
C ARG A 110 5.37 3.95 22.46
N VAL A 111 6.55 4.51 22.20
CA VAL A 111 7.46 4.00 21.16
C VAL A 111 8.00 2.64 21.62
N PRO A 112 7.82 1.56 20.84
CA PRO A 112 8.34 0.24 21.22
C PRO A 112 9.87 0.27 21.37
N ARG A 113 10.40 -0.46 22.37
CA ARG A 113 11.85 -0.60 22.57
C ARG A 113 12.46 -1.49 21.48
N ASP A 114 11.76 -2.55 21.09
CA ASP A 114 12.15 -3.46 20.01
C ASP A 114 11.87 -2.85 18.63
N PHE A 115 12.82 -3.00 17.72
CA PHE A 115 12.72 -2.52 16.33
C PHE A 115 11.65 -3.28 15.54
N ARG A 116 11.44 -4.56 15.82
CA ARG A 116 10.42 -5.39 15.18
C ARG A 116 9.01 -4.85 15.47
N ASP A 117 8.74 -4.55 16.73
CA ASP A 117 7.45 -3.98 17.15
C ASP A 117 7.19 -2.62 16.49
N PHE A 118 8.24 -1.84 16.24
CA PHE A 118 8.15 -0.60 15.48
C PHE A 118 7.77 -0.84 14.01
N ILE A 119 8.37 -1.83 13.34
CA ILE A 119 7.98 -2.20 11.97
C ILE A 119 6.52 -2.67 11.92
N TYR A 120 6.07 -3.42 12.92
CA TYR A 120 4.66 -3.83 13.02
C TYR A 120 3.74 -2.63 13.21
N LEU A 121 4.20 -1.61 13.93
CA LEU A 121 3.48 -0.36 14.11
C LEU A 121 3.31 0.39 12.79
N TRP A 122 4.37 0.42 11.97
CA TRP A 122 4.35 1.05 10.64
C TRP A 122 3.36 0.37 9.71
N ALA A 123 3.41 -0.98 9.63
CA ALA A 123 2.45 -1.73 8.83
C ALA A 123 1.00 -1.45 9.26
N ARG A 124 0.75 -1.40 10.58
CA ARG A 124 -0.57 -1.07 11.13
C ARG A 124 -0.98 0.38 10.85
N ARG A 125 -0.03 1.32 10.87
CA ARG A 125 -0.28 2.73 10.56
C ARG A 125 -0.69 2.88 9.09
N GLU A 126 0.05 2.29 8.16
CA GLU A 126 -0.30 2.35 6.74
C GLU A 126 -1.67 1.69 6.48
N TYR A 127 -1.94 0.53 7.09
CA TYR A 127 -3.27 -0.09 7.02
C TYR A 127 -4.38 0.86 7.50
N SER A 128 -4.22 1.47 8.67
CA SER A 128 -5.22 2.40 9.23
C SER A 128 -5.40 3.66 8.38
N ASN A 129 -4.33 4.16 7.76
CA ASN A 129 -4.40 5.31 6.87
C ASN A 129 -5.11 4.94 5.55
N LEU A 130 -4.80 3.78 4.97
CA LEU A 130 -5.50 3.24 3.79
C LEU A 130 -6.98 3.00 4.07
N GLU A 131 -7.33 2.47 5.24
CA GLU A 131 -8.72 2.21 5.64
C GLU A 131 -9.50 3.52 5.70
N ALA A 132 -8.98 4.52 6.41
CA ALA A 132 -9.61 5.84 6.50
C ALA A 132 -9.73 6.54 5.13
N ALA A 133 -8.70 6.45 4.28
CA ALA A 133 -8.73 7.04 2.94
C ALA A 133 -9.74 6.33 2.03
N TYR A 134 -9.78 5.00 2.06
CA TYR A 134 -10.72 4.19 1.28
C TYR A 134 -12.17 4.44 1.70
N GLU A 135 -12.45 4.49 3.01
CA GLU A 135 -13.78 4.80 3.55
C GLU A 135 -14.25 6.22 3.18
N ALA A 136 -13.32 7.16 3.06
CA ALA A 136 -13.59 8.52 2.60
C ALA A 136 -13.77 8.63 1.07
N GLY A 137 -13.66 7.53 0.32
CA GLY A 137 -13.78 7.52 -1.13
C GLY A 137 -12.62 8.18 -1.85
N VAL A 138 -11.44 8.26 -1.22
CA VAL A 138 -10.19 8.60 -1.92
C VAL A 138 -9.81 7.41 -2.80
N PRO A 139 -9.37 7.62 -4.06
CA PRO A 139 -8.89 6.52 -4.89
C PRO A 139 -7.54 6.01 -4.36
N VAL A 140 -7.60 4.99 -3.51
CA VAL A 140 -6.46 4.28 -2.91
C VAL A 140 -6.69 2.77 -3.00
N PRO A 141 -5.64 1.92 -2.92
CA PRO A 141 -5.83 0.48 -2.87
C PRO A 141 -6.69 0.06 -1.67
N LYS A 142 -7.72 -0.76 -1.91
CA LYS A 142 -8.53 -1.29 -0.80
C LYS A 142 -7.65 -2.12 0.16
N PRO A 143 -7.59 -1.79 1.46
CA PRO A 143 -6.87 -2.60 2.43
C PRO A 143 -7.68 -3.87 2.78
N TYR A 144 -7.02 -5.03 2.83
CA TYR A 144 -7.66 -6.31 3.17
C TYR A 144 -7.25 -6.81 4.55
N PHE A 145 -5.96 -6.79 4.87
CA PHE A 145 -5.48 -7.23 6.18
C PHE A 145 -4.12 -6.64 6.52
N VAL A 146 -3.83 -6.60 7.82
CA VAL A 146 -2.48 -6.38 8.33
C VAL A 146 -2.16 -7.38 9.44
N ARG A 147 -0.98 -8.00 9.39
CA ARG A 147 -0.48 -8.87 10.44
C ARG A 147 1.03 -8.71 10.56
N ASN A 148 1.50 -8.35 11.75
CA ASN A 148 2.92 -8.11 12.01
C ASN A 148 3.46 -7.10 10.97
N ASN A 149 4.46 -7.49 10.17
CA ASN A 149 5.08 -6.69 9.11
C ASN A 149 4.51 -7.00 7.70
N VAL A 150 3.34 -7.62 7.59
CA VAL A 150 2.71 -7.97 6.31
C VAL A 150 1.38 -7.23 6.17
N LEU A 151 1.26 -6.44 5.11
CA LEU A 151 0.07 -5.70 4.71
C LEU A 151 -0.43 -6.26 3.37
N GLY A 152 -1.68 -6.71 3.33
CA GLY A 152 -2.37 -7.10 2.09
C GLY A 152 -3.38 -6.03 1.69
N MET A 153 -3.26 -5.54 0.46
CA MET A 153 -4.15 -4.55 -0.14
C MET A 153 -4.46 -4.94 -1.58
N GLU A 154 -5.41 -4.26 -2.20
CA GLU A 154 -5.75 -4.43 -3.62
C GLU A 154 -4.53 -4.27 -4.52
N PHE A 155 -4.41 -5.18 -5.48
CA PHE A 155 -3.43 -5.03 -6.55
C PHE A 155 -3.96 -4.06 -7.62
N ILE A 156 -3.23 -2.99 -7.87
CA ILE A 156 -3.59 -1.99 -8.88
C ILE A 156 -2.86 -2.34 -10.18
N GLY A 157 -3.51 -3.14 -11.01
CA GLY A 157 -2.94 -3.67 -12.24
C GLY A 157 -3.83 -4.70 -12.93
N GLU A 158 -3.37 -5.16 -14.08
CA GLU A 158 -4.07 -6.11 -14.94
C GLU A 158 -3.08 -7.18 -15.45
N ASP A 159 -3.56 -8.41 -15.65
CA ASP A 159 -2.74 -9.55 -16.12
C ASP A 159 -1.43 -9.75 -15.33
N GLY A 160 -1.49 -9.51 -14.02
CA GLY A 160 -0.35 -9.65 -13.10
C GLY A 160 0.71 -8.55 -13.23
N LYS A 161 0.46 -7.50 -14.03
CA LYS A 161 1.33 -6.33 -14.16
C LYS A 161 0.68 -5.12 -13.51
N ARG A 162 1.44 -4.42 -12.66
CA ARG A 162 0.96 -3.17 -12.06
C ARG A 162 0.81 -2.10 -13.13
N TYR A 163 -0.11 -1.17 -12.91
CA TYR A 163 -0.17 0.06 -13.69
C TYR A 163 1.10 0.92 -13.49
N PRO A 164 1.49 1.73 -14.48
CA PRO A 164 2.62 2.63 -14.37
C PRO A 164 2.31 3.78 -13.41
N THR A 165 3.33 4.30 -12.75
CA THR A 165 3.20 5.58 -12.03
C THR A 165 3.28 6.75 -13.01
N LEU A 166 2.81 7.92 -12.57
CA LEU A 166 2.80 9.13 -13.39
C LEU A 166 4.21 9.56 -13.86
N VAL A 167 5.27 9.16 -13.16
CA VAL A 167 6.66 9.40 -13.60
C VAL A 167 7.18 8.39 -14.63
N GLU A 168 6.59 7.20 -14.70
CA GLU A 168 7.05 6.10 -15.55
C GLU A 168 6.48 6.15 -16.97
N ILE A 169 5.44 6.96 -17.17
CA ILE A 169 4.78 7.12 -18.46
C ILE A 169 4.93 8.56 -18.95
N LYS A 170 5.05 8.72 -20.27
CA LYS A 170 4.94 10.02 -20.93
C LYS A 170 3.56 10.12 -21.55
N LEU A 171 2.80 11.12 -21.13
CA LEU A 171 1.47 11.41 -21.64
C LEU A 171 1.50 12.65 -22.53
N GLU A 172 0.41 12.86 -23.27
CA GLU A 172 0.20 14.11 -23.99
C GLU A 172 -0.28 15.19 -23.01
N ARG A 173 -0.18 16.45 -23.42
CA ARG A 173 -0.53 17.59 -22.55
C ARG A 173 -1.97 17.50 -22.07
N GLU A 174 -2.87 17.12 -22.96
CA GLU A 174 -4.31 17.02 -22.73
C GLU A 174 -4.62 15.99 -21.63
N ASP A 175 -3.88 14.88 -21.58
CA ASP A 175 -4.02 13.88 -20.53
C ASP A 175 -3.58 14.43 -19.16
N TYR A 176 -2.49 15.19 -19.10
CA TYR A 176 -2.08 15.84 -17.85
C TYR A 176 -3.12 16.86 -17.36
N GLU A 177 -3.74 17.60 -18.29
CA GLU A 177 -4.83 18.55 -17.99
C GLU A 177 -6.08 17.83 -17.45
N GLU A 178 -6.33 16.59 -17.88
CA GLU A 178 -7.41 15.74 -17.35
C GLU A 178 -7.07 15.11 -15.98
N ILE A 179 -5.83 14.65 -15.79
CA ILE A 179 -5.37 13.97 -14.58
C ILE A 179 -5.22 14.94 -13.40
N TYR A 180 -4.69 16.14 -13.64
CA TYR A 180 -4.44 17.14 -12.60
C TYR A 180 -5.64 17.40 -11.67
N PRO A 181 -6.85 17.73 -12.17
CA PRO A 181 -8.00 17.96 -11.31
C PRO A 181 -8.40 16.71 -10.51
N ARG A 182 -8.23 15.49 -11.05
CA ARG A 182 -8.50 14.23 -10.33
C ARG A 182 -7.55 14.06 -9.15
N VAL A 183 -6.26 14.38 -9.32
CA VAL A 183 -5.27 14.36 -8.24
C VAL A 183 -5.61 15.38 -7.16
N VAL A 184 -5.95 16.62 -7.55
CA VAL A 184 -6.34 17.67 -6.60
C VAL A 184 -7.59 17.28 -5.81
N GLU A 185 -8.58 16.69 -6.46
CA GLU A 185 -9.80 16.21 -5.79
C GLU A 185 -9.50 15.06 -4.82
N ALA A 186 -8.62 14.14 -5.17
CA ALA A 186 -8.17 13.09 -4.25
C ALA A 186 -7.47 13.67 -3.01
N VAL A 187 -6.63 14.71 -3.18
CA VAL A 187 -6.01 15.42 -2.05
C VAL A 187 -7.05 16.15 -1.18
N LYS A 188 -8.04 16.80 -1.80
CA LYS A 188 -9.15 17.45 -1.08
C LYS A 188 -9.91 16.46 -0.21
N ARG A 189 -10.28 15.30 -0.76
CA ARG A 189 -10.98 14.23 -0.03
C ARG A 189 -10.12 13.65 1.09
N LEU A 190 -8.84 13.41 0.81
CA LEU A 190 -7.90 12.92 1.81
C LEU A 190 -7.82 13.88 3.02
N TYR A 191 -7.76 15.19 2.76
CA TYR A 191 -7.72 16.21 3.81
C TYR A 191 -9.06 16.35 4.54
N ARG A 192 -10.14 16.59 3.79
CA ARG A 192 -11.43 17.01 4.35
C ARG A 192 -12.21 15.85 4.94
N ASP A 193 -12.18 14.69 4.31
CA ASP A 193 -13.05 13.57 4.63
C ASP A 193 -12.28 12.51 5.43
N ALA A 194 -11.07 12.13 4.99
CA ALA A 194 -10.24 11.17 5.73
C ALA A 194 -9.47 11.80 6.91
N LYS A 195 -9.41 13.14 7.00
CA LYS A 195 -8.62 13.88 7.99
C LYS A 195 -7.12 13.52 7.96
N LEU A 196 -6.60 13.27 6.76
CA LEU A 196 -5.22 12.87 6.51
C LEU A 196 -4.52 13.80 5.53
N ILE A 197 -3.20 13.85 5.65
CA ILE A 197 -2.28 14.42 4.66
C ILE A 197 -1.36 13.30 4.23
N HIS A 198 -1.15 13.14 2.93
CA HIS A 198 -0.35 12.04 2.38
C HIS A 198 1.08 12.06 2.94
N GLY A 199 1.69 13.23 3.07
CA GLY A 199 2.98 13.39 3.73
C GLY A 199 4.15 12.79 2.95
N ASP A 200 3.97 12.46 1.67
CA ASP A 200 5.02 12.13 0.69
C ASP A 200 4.48 12.13 -0.76
N LEU A 201 3.49 12.99 -1.06
CA LEU A 201 2.83 12.92 -2.37
C LEU A 201 3.74 13.50 -3.47
N SER A 202 3.89 12.74 -4.54
CA SER A 202 4.64 13.09 -5.76
C SER A 202 4.17 12.21 -6.93
N GLU A 203 4.68 12.47 -8.12
CA GLU A 203 4.43 11.68 -9.34
C GLU A 203 4.82 10.20 -9.23
N TYR A 204 5.67 9.84 -8.26
CA TYR A 204 6.06 8.46 -7.97
C TYR A 204 4.96 7.68 -7.23
N ASN A 205 4.06 8.38 -6.55
CA ASN A 205 3.04 7.80 -5.66
C ASN A 205 1.62 7.92 -6.25
N ILE A 206 1.52 8.04 -7.57
CA ILE A 206 0.25 8.11 -8.31
C ILE A 206 0.32 7.10 -9.44
N PHE A 207 -0.50 6.03 -9.37
CA PHE A 207 -0.72 5.15 -10.51
C PHE A 207 -1.72 5.76 -11.48
N ILE A 208 -1.46 5.54 -12.78
CA ILE A 208 -2.36 5.92 -13.87
C ILE A 208 -3.07 4.67 -14.41
N LEU A 209 -4.38 4.68 -14.30
CA LEU A 209 -5.29 3.65 -14.80
C LEU A 209 -5.75 4.01 -16.22
N PRO A 210 -6.45 3.09 -16.91
CA PRO A 210 -7.19 3.43 -18.12
C PRO A 210 -8.11 4.65 -17.92
N ASP A 211 -8.44 5.35 -19.01
CA ASP A 211 -9.31 6.54 -18.99
C ASP A 211 -8.81 7.68 -18.08
N ASN A 212 -7.49 7.78 -17.93
CA ASN A 212 -6.80 8.79 -17.13
C ASN A 212 -7.24 8.80 -15.66
N ASP A 213 -7.75 7.67 -15.15
CA ASP A 213 -8.02 7.50 -13.73
C ASP A 213 -6.73 7.40 -12.92
N ILE A 214 -6.83 7.72 -11.64
CA ILE A 214 -5.68 7.76 -10.74
C ILE A 214 -5.93 6.92 -9.50
N VAL A 215 -4.85 6.37 -8.94
CA VAL A 215 -4.85 5.78 -7.60
C VAL A 215 -3.64 6.30 -6.84
N LEU A 216 -3.86 6.89 -5.67
CA LEU A 216 -2.80 7.30 -4.75
C LEU A 216 -2.28 6.08 -3.98
N ILE A 217 -0.96 5.93 -3.89
CA ILE A 217 -0.31 4.80 -3.21
C ILE A 217 0.67 5.27 -2.15
N ASP A 218 1.06 4.35 -1.27
CA ASP A 218 2.02 4.58 -0.18
C ASP A 218 1.61 5.65 0.85
N LEU A 219 0.59 5.32 1.65
CA LEU A 219 0.16 6.14 2.78
C LEU A 219 0.96 5.84 4.07
N SER A 220 2.17 5.31 3.96
CA SER A 220 3.03 4.97 5.12
C SER A 220 3.40 6.20 5.94
N GLN A 221 3.69 7.31 5.27
CA GLN A 221 4.06 8.59 5.90
C GLN A 221 2.86 9.48 6.18
N ALA A 222 1.65 9.07 5.80
CA ALA A 222 0.46 9.90 5.97
C ALA A 222 0.20 10.21 7.45
N VAL A 223 -0.14 11.48 7.70
CA VAL A 223 -0.33 12.06 9.04
C VAL A 223 -1.75 12.59 9.17
N ARG A 224 -2.24 12.71 10.41
CA ARG A 224 -3.53 13.39 10.65
C ARG A 224 -3.38 14.91 10.53
N ILE A 225 -4.46 15.60 10.17
CA ILE A 225 -4.44 17.06 10.02
C ILE A 225 -4.19 17.82 11.33
N GLU A 226 -4.39 17.20 12.50
CA GLU A 226 -4.14 17.82 13.81
C GLU A 226 -2.65 17.81 14.21
N GLN A 227 -1.79 17.21 13.38
CA GLN A 227 -0.36 17.14 13.66
C GLN A 227 0.29 18.52 13.54
N PRO A 228 1.24 18.89 14.43
CA PRO A 228 1.92 20.18 14.34
C PRO A 228 2.61 20.43 12.98
N ILE A 229 3.04 19.35 12.31
CA ILE A 229 3.71 19.39 11.01
C ILE A 229 2.75 19.24 9.81
N ALA A 230 1.43 19.19 10.05
CA ALA A 230 0.42 18.94 9.01
C ALA A 230 0.54 19.96 7.87
N ASP A 231 0.48 21.25 8.18
CA ASP A 231 0.44 22.32 7.17
C ASP A 231 1.69 22.31 6.27
N SER A 232 2.87 22.11 6.86
CA SER A 232 4.12 22.06 6.11
C SER A 232 4.20 20.84 5.19
N LEU A 233 3.68 19.68 5.64
CA LEU A 233 3.59 18.48 4.81
C LEU A 233 2.60 18.64 3.66
N LEU A 234 1.41 19.20 3.93
CA LEU A 234 0.42 19.46 2.88
C LEU A 234 1.00 20.43 1.85
N LEU A 235 1.58 21.54 2.29
CA LEU A 235 2.15 22.53 1.38
C LEU A 235 3.30 21.94 0.53
N ARG A 236 4.12 21.05 1.11
CA ARG A 236 5.17 20.35 0.36
C ARG A 236 4.58 19.40 -0.69
N ASP A 237 3.56 18.63 -0.32
CA ASP A 237 2.87 17.72 -1.24
C ASP A 237 2.25 18.51 -2.42
N LEU A 238 1.58 19.64 -2.13
CA LEU A 238 1.02 20.53 -3.16
C LEU A 238 2.11 21.14 -4.06
N LYS A 239 3.25 21.56 -3.48
CA LYS A 239 4.41 22.06 -4.23
C LYS A 239 4.96 21.02 -5.21
N ASN A 240 5.03 19.75 -4.80
CA ASN A 240 5.48 18.67 -5.67
C ASN A 240 4.52 18.47 -6.85
N ILE A 241 3.21 18.36 -6.56
CA ILE A 241 2.17 18.20 -7.57
C ILE A 241 2.16 19.37 -8.55
N VAL A 242 2.05 20.61 -8.06
CA VAL A 242 2.03 21.81 -8.92
C VAL A 242 3.27 21.90 -9.79
N ARG A 243 4.47 21.62 -9.23
CA ARG A 243 5.72 21.62 -9.99
C ARG A 243 5.70 20.58 -11.11
N PHE A 244 5.26 19.35 -10.82
CA PHE A 244 5.22 18.28 -11.81
C PHE A 244 4.26 18.61 -12.96
N PHE A 245 3.04 19.04 -12.65
CA PHE A 245 2.03 19.33 -13.67
C PHE A 245 2.37 20.59 -14.49
N ARG A 246 2.89 21.66 -13.87
CA ARG A 246 3.37 22.85 -14.61
C ARG A 246 4.53 22.53 -15.56
N LYS A 247 5.47 21.67 -15.14
CA LYS A 247 6.56 21.20 -16.00
C LYS A 247 6.05 20.48 -17.25
N ASN A 248 4.89 19.84 -17.16
CA ASN A 248 4.23 19.13 -18.25
C ASN A 248 3.15 19.97 -18.97
N GLY A 249 3.12 21.29 -18.77
CA GLY A 249 2.29 22.20 -19.55
C GLY A 249 0.89 22.49 -18.99
N VAL A 250 0.57 21.99 -17.80
CA VAL A 250 -0.72 22.26 -17.14
C VAL A 250 -0.69 23.60 -16.42
N GLU A 251 -1.74 24.40 -16.60
CA GLU A 251 -1.98 25.61 -15.81
C GLU A 251 -2.49 25.22 -14.41
N ALA A 252 -1.64 25.35 -13.41
CA ALA A 252 -1.98 25.09 -12.02
C ALA A 252 -1.82 26.36 -11.17
N PRO A 253 -2.68 26.62 -10.17
CA PRO A 253 -2.54 27.73 -9.23
C PRO A 253 -1.26 27.63 -8.40
N GLU A 254 -0.91 28.71 -7.71
CA GLU A 254 0.19 28.65 -6.74
C GLU A 254 -0.13 27.67 -5.60
N PRO A 255 0.85 26.94 -5.06
CA PRO A 255 0.63 25.97 -3.99
C PRO A 255 -0.10 26.55 -2.77
N ASP A 256 0.15 27.82 -2.44
CA ASP A 256 -0.49 28.51 -1.32
C ASP A 256 -1.98 28.77 -1.57
N GLN A 257 -2.36 29.08 -2.83
CA GLN A 257 -3.76 29.24 -3.22
C GLN A 257 -4.50 27.90 -3.13
N LEU A 258 -3.87 26.83 -3.59
CA LEU A 258 -4.43 25.49 -3.51
C LEU A 258 -4.55 25.01 -2.05
N PHE A 259 -3.57 25.38 -1.21
CA PHE A 259 -3.63 25.14 0.23
C PHE A 259 -4.85 25.85 0.85
N ALA A 260 -5.04 27.13 0.53
CA ALA A 260 -6.18 27.90 1.03
C ALA A 260 -7.51 27.33 0.54
N GLU A 261 -7.58 26.90 -0.71
CA GLU A 261 -8.75 26.21 -1.26
C GLU A 261 -9.06 24.92 -0.48
N ILE A 262 -8.07 24.07 -0.22
CA ILE A 262 -8.26 22.78 0.46
C ILE A 262 -8.66 22.96 1.93
N THR A 263 -7.94 23.83 2.64
CA THR A 263 -8.02 23.97 4.10
C THR A 263 -9.02 25.03 4.57
N GLY A 264 -9.40 25.97 3.69
CA GLY A 264 -10.22 27.13 4.04
C GLY A 264 -9.47 28.24 4.80
N ARG A 265 -8.13 28.18 4.87
CA ARG A 265 -7.28 29.17 5.54
C ARG A 265 -5.94 29.35 4.84
N GLU A 266 -5.30 30.50 5.06
CA GLU A 266 -3.94 30.73 4.57
C GLU A 266 -2.92 29.79 5.26
N PRO A 267 -1.86 29.36 4.55
CA PRO A 267 -0.77 28.61 5.17
C PRO A 267 -0.11 29.46 6.25
N LEU A 268 0.23 28.84 7.38
CA LEU A 268 1.03 29.50 8.43
C LEU A 268 2.34 29.98 7.80
N ALA A 269 2.66 31.27 7.97
CA ALA A 269 3.95 31.79 7.60
C ALA A 269 5.01 30.99 8.37
N LEU A 270 5.91 30.33 7.63
CA LEU A 270 7.06 29.66 8.23
C LEU A 270 8.00 30.77 8.71
N GLU A 271 8.00 31.04 10.02
CA GLU A 271 9.07 31.80 10.70
C GLU A 271 10.40 31.05 10.65
#